data_AF-A0A444XDW8-F1
#
_entry.id   AF-A0A444XDW8-F1
#
_cell.length_a   1.000
_cell.length_b   1.000
_cell.length_c   1.000
_cell.angle_alpha   90.00
_cell.angle_beta   90.00
_cell.angle_gamma   90.00
#
_symmetry.space_group_name_H-M   'P 1'
#
loop_
_entity.id
_entity.type
_entity.pdbx_description
1 polymer ?
#
loop_
_entity_poly.entity_id
_entity_poly.type
_entity_poly.pdbx_seq_one_letter_code
_entity_poly.pdbx_strand_id
1 'polypeptide(L)'
;MSINSSFFADLILWFLTFPDLLLFIINEQKLPLLEESLYKVESNDATAVSAIIDKYSEQPSLKEDSVYHRMDAINRCFSRKTVEEILYYLEMEAMNNKADNWASATIQTLKKASPTSLKVFLKLIRKARLQGVGQCLVTDYRVVCHVLQGRYSKDFFEGCRAILIDKDRKPKWEPSRLELVSDSDVDCYFSKLDDEGWKDLELPERLNNLPPYVISKL
;
A
#
# COMPACT_ATOMS: atom_id res chain seq x y z
N MET A 1 18.54 10.74 13.43
CA MET A 1 17.18 11.32 13.48
C MET A 1 16.23 10.23 13.01
N SER A 2 15.73 9.41 13.94
CA SER A 2 15.09 8.13 13.61
C SER A 2 13.59 8.33 13.46
N ILE A 3 13.14 8.44 12.21
CA ILE A 3 11.71 8.43 11.87
C ILE A 3 11.28 6.97 11.99
N ASN A 4 10.60 6.60 13.07
CA ASN A 4 9.85 5.35 13.09
C ASN A 4 8.82 5.32 14.20
N SER A 5 7.60 5.72 13.86
CA SER A 5 6.39 5.08 14.34
C SER A 5 5.23 5.46 13.41
N SER A 6 4.46 4.45 12.98
CA SER A 6 3.25 4.47 12.11
C SER A 6 3.33 4.55 10.60
N PHE A 7 4.50 4.46 9.98
CA PHE A 7 4.58 4.17 8.55
C PHE A 7 4.32 2.67 8.23
N PHE A 8 3.84 1.92 9.23
CA PHE A 8 4.05 0.47 9.38
C PHE A 8 3.03 -0.41 8.63
N ALA A 9 1.88 0.13 8.22
CA ALA A 9 0.96 -0.56 7.30
C ALA A 9 1.37 -0.34 5.83
N ASP A 10 1.96 0.81 5.53
CA ASP A 10 2.37 1.20 4.19
C ASP A 10 3.66 0.48 3.73
N LEU A 11 4.60 0.16 4.63
CA LEU A 11 5.85 -0.46 4.21
C LEU A 11 5.78 -1.99 4.01
N ILE A 12 4.90 -2.69 4.74
CA ILE A 12 4.85 -4.17 4.72
C ILE A 12 4.05 -4.70 3.52
N LEU A 13 3.02 -4.01 3.04
CA LEU A 13 2.30 -4.47 1.83
C LEU A 13 2.93 -3.93 0.54
N TRP A 14 3.54 -2.75 0.57
CA TRP A 14 4.19 -2.16 -0.61
C TRP A 14 5.49 -2.89 -1.01
N PHE A 15 6.30 -3.35 -0.05
CA PHE A 15 7.48 -4.17 -0.35
C PHE A 15 7.18 -5.63 -0.69
N LEU A 16 6.04 -6.18 -0.23
CA LEU A 16 5.71 -7.60 -0.46
C LEU A 16 4.93 -7.85 -1.76
N THR A 17 4.31 -6.83 -2.37
CA THR A 17 3.51 -7.02 -3.60
C THR A 17 4.10 -6.44 -4.88
N PHE A 18 5.14 -5.59 -4.80
CA PHE A 18 5.75 -5.01 -6.00
C PHE A 18 7.26 -4.90 -5.87
N PRO A 19 7.98 -6.04 -5.90
CA PRO A 19 9.43 -5.98 -5.99
C PRO A 19 9.90 -5.40 -7.35
N ASP A 20 9.01 -5.37 -8.36
CA ASP A 20 9.23 -4.77 -9.68
C ASP A 20 9.01 -3.23 -9.72
N LEU A 21 8.71 -2.57 -8.58
CA LEU A 21 8.38 -1.14 -8.58
C LEU A 21 9.61 -0.24 -8.79
N LEU A 22 10.82 -0.80 -8.68
CA LEU A 22 12.07 -0.11 -9.00
C LEU A 22 12.53 -0.53 -10.38
N LEU A 23 12.16 0.26 -11.39
CA LEU A 23 12.68 0.08 -12.75
C LEU A 23 14.20 0.32 -12.82
N PHE A 24 14.72 1.19 -11.94
CA PHE A 24 16.10 1.66 -11.94
C PHE A 24 16.61 1.79 -10.49
N ILE A 25 17.83 1.32 -10.23
CA ILE A 25 18.53 1.49 -8.95
C ILE A 25 19.77 2.31 -9.21
N ILE A 26 19.89 3.46 -8.57
CA ILE A 26 20.94 4.43 -8.87
C ILE A 26 21.69 4.74 -7.57
N ASN A 27 23.00 4.58 -7.59
CA ASN A 27 23.84 4.98 -6.48
C ASN A 27 23.75 6.50 -6.31
N GLU A 28 23.53 6.97 -5.07
CA GLU A 28 23.41 8.39 -4.74
C GLU A 28 24.58 9.23 -5.30
N GLN A 29 25.80 8.68 -5.32
CA GLN A 29 26.98 9.35 -5.86
C GLN A 29 26.89 9.65 -7.38
N LYS A 30 26.08 8.89 -8.11
CA LYS A 30 25.85 9.05 -9.55
C LYS A 30 24.67 9.96 -9.86
N LEU A 31 23.87 10.33 -8.86
CA LEU A 31 22.67 11.15 -9.04
C LEU A 31 22.97 12.52 -9.67
N PRO A 32 24.01 13.28 -9.25
CA PRO A 32 24.32 14.56 -9.89
C PRO A 32 24.68 14.43 -11.37
N LEU A 33 25.36 13.32 -11.75
CA LEU A 33 25.75 13.05 -13.14
C LEU A 33 24.56 12.63 -14.00
N LEU A 34 23.59 11.92 -13.41
CA LEU A 34 22.33 11.60 -14.05
C LEU A 34 21.52 12.87 -14.32
N GLU A 35 21.36 13.74 -13.31
CA GLU A 35 20.65 15.01 -13.44
C GLU A 35 21.24 15.87 -14.56
N GLU A 36 22.57 16.02 -14.59
CA GLU A 36 23.26 16.76 -15.65
C GLU A 36 22.99 16.15 -17.03
N SER A 37 22.95 14.81 -17.12
CA SER A 37 22.71 14.11 -18.38
C SER A 37 21.27 14.23 -18.85
N LEU A 38 20.29 14.18 -17.93
CA LEU A 38 18.88 14.41 -18.24
C LEU A 38 18.61 15.86 -18.66
N TYR A 39 19.29 16.83 -18.03
CA TYR A 39 19.15 18.24 -18.39
C TYR A 39 19.62 18.53 -19.82
N LYS A 40 20.64 17.81 -20.31
CA LYS A 40 21.21 17.97 -21.66
C LYS A 40 20.36 17.36 -22.77
N VAL A 41 19.28 16.64 -22.44
CA VAL A 41 18.43 15.98 -23.41
C VAL A 41 17.39 16.95 -23.94
N GLU A 42 17.52 17.30 -25.22
CA GLU A 42 16.52 18.10 -25.94
C GLU A 42 15.44 17.21 -26.59
N SER A 43 15.01 16.15 -25.90
CA SER A 43 14.01 15.20 -26.41
C SER A 43 12.95 14.89 -25.36
N ASN A 44 11.69 14.92 -25.77
CA ASN A 44 10.55 14.48 -24.96
C ASN A 44 10.22 12.99 -25.16
N ASP A 45 11.11 12.24 -25.82
CA ASP A 45 10.94 10.82 -26.03
C ASP A 45 11.25 10.03 -24.75
N ALA A 46 10.24 9.31 -24.25
CA ALA A 46 10.37 8.48 -23.06
C ALA A 46 11.47 7.41 -23.21
N THR A 47 11.71 6.90 -24.42
CA THR A 47 12.74 5.86 -24.62
C THR A 47 14.15 6.43 -24.49
N ALA A 48 14.37 7.65 -24.99
CA ALA A 48 15.64 8.36 -24.81
C ALA A 48 15.92 8.67 -23.34
N VAL A 49 14.90 9.08 -22.58
CA VAL A 49 14.99 9.31 -21.14
C VAL A 49 15.32 8.00 -20.41
N SER A 50 14.61 6.91 -20.70
CA SER A 50 14.87 5.59 -20.10
C SER A 50 16.30 5.11 -20.36
N ALA A 51 16.80 5.22 -21.59
CA ALA A 51 18.17 4.81 -21.93
C ALA A 51 19.25 5.57 -21.14
N ILE A 52 18.98 6.83 -20.80
CA ILE A 52 19.89 7.63 -19.98
C ILE A 52 19.84 7.15 -18.53
N ILE A 53 18.65 6.93 -17.97
CA ILE A 53 18.53 6.41 -16.61
C ILE A 53 19.19 5.02 -16.50
N ASP A 54 19.01 4.16 -17.49
CA ASP A 54 19.67 2.85 -17.58
C ASP A 54 21.20 2.93 -17.47
N LYS A 55 21.82 3.92 -18.13
CA LYS A 55 23.28 4.11 -18.11
C LYS A 55 23.83 4.34 -16.69
N TYR A 56 23.05 4.97 -15.82
CA TYR A 56 23.43 5.25 -14.44
C TYR A 56 22.90 4.20 -13.45
N SER A 57 22.07 3.27 -13.94
CA SER A 57 21.47 2.22 -13.13
C SER A 57 22.44 1.09 -12.84
N GLU A 58 22.27 0.48 -11.68
CA GLU A 58 23.01 -0.67 -11.20
C GLU A 58 22.06 -1.87 -11.07
N GLN A 59 22.59 -3.07 -11.30
CA GLN A 59 21.82 -4.28 -11.06
C GLN A 59 21.68 -4.50 -9.54
N PRO A 60 20.46 -4.75 -9.02
CA PRO A 60 20.29 -5.08 -7.62
C PRO A 60 21.08 -6.33 -7.27
N SER A 61 21.91 -6.26 -6.23
CA SER A 61 22.42 -7.46 -5.57
C SER A 61 21.31 -8.03 -4.69
N LEU A 62 20.74 -9.17 -5.10
CA LEU A 62 19.76 -9.89 -4.28
C LEU A 62 20.47 -10.44 -3.04
N LYS A 63 20.14 -9.89 -1.87
CA LYS A 63 20.60 -10.43 -0.58
C LYS A 63 19.92 -11.77 -0.30
N GLU A 64 20.55 -12.66 0.46
CA GLU A 64 19.97 -13.96 0.83
C GLU A 64 18.62 -13.82 1.56
N ASP A 65 18.44 -12.77 2.37
CA ASP A 65 17.18 -12.48 3.07
C ASP A 65 16.15 -11.71 2.23
N SER A 66 16.38 -11.61 0.92
CA SER A 66 15.54 -10.83 0.02
C SER A 66 14.11 -11.37 -0.06
N VAL A 67 13.16 -10.46 -0.20
CA VAL A 67 11.72 -10.76 -0.34
C VAL A 67 11.45 -11.67 -1.54
N TYR A 68 12.28 -11.60 -2.59
CA TYR A 68 12.16 -12.45 -3.78
C TYR A 68 12.23 -13.95 -3.44
N HIS A 69 13.06 -14.36 -2.48
CA HIS A 69 13.15 -15.76 -2.04
C HIS A 69 11.90 -16.23 -1.29
N ARG A 70 11.06 -15.29 -0.84
CA ARG A 70 9.81 -15.54 -0.11
C ARG A 70 8.57 -15.41 -0.99
N MET A 71 8.72 -15.13 -2.29
CA MET A 71 7.59 -14.77 -3.16
C MET A 71 6.50 -15.85 -3.19
N ASP A 72 6.86 -17.14 -3.25
CA ASP A 72 5.89 -18.24 -3.21
C ASP A 72 5.14 -18.31 -1.88
N ALA A 73 5.84 -18.11 -0.76
CA ALA A 73 5.24 -18.05 0.56
C ALA A 73 4.31 -16.83 0.71
N ILE A 74 4.73 -15.65 0.23
CA ILE A 74 3.95 -14.42 0.20
C ILE A 74 2.67 -14.63 -0.61
N ASN A 75 2.78 -15.11 -1.85
CA ASN A 75 1.64 -15.36 -2.72
C ASN A 75 0.67 -16.35 -2.09
N ARG A 76 1.17 -17.43 -1.49
CA ARG A 76 0.35 -18.43 -0.81
C ARG A 76 -0.36 -17.89 0.43
N CYS A 77 0.27 -17.01 1.21
CA CYS A 77 -0.33 -16.44 2.43
C CYS A 77 -1.28 -15.29 2.12
N PHE A 78 -0.92 -14.39 1.19
CA PHE A 78 -1.66 -13.16 0.90
C PHE A 78 -2.62 -13.29 -0.30
N SER A 79 -2.77 -14.46 -0.91
CA SER A 79 -3.82 -14.72 -1.92
C SER A 79 -5.21 -14.96 -1.33
N ARG A 80 -5.32 -15.05 0.00
CA ARG A 80 -6.56 -15.38 0.70
C ARG A 80 -7.60 -14.27 0.65
N LYS A 81 -8.87 -14.63 0.88
CA LYS A 81 -10.01 -13.72 0.71
C LYS A 81 -10.23 -12.86 1.93
N THR A 82 -9.93 -13.35 3.13
CA THR A 82 -10.13 -12.64 4.40
C THR A 82 -8.82 -12.46 5.17
N VAL A 83 -8.79 -11.50 6.09
CA VAL A 83 -7.60 -11.23 6.92
C VAL A 83 -7.33 -12.41 7.87
N GLU A 84 -8.39 -13.05 8.35
CA GLU A 84 -8.35 -14.24 9.19
C GLU A 84 -7.68 -15.41 8.46
N GLU A 85 -8.04 -15.66 7.19
CA GLU A 85 -7.37 -16.67 6.38
C GLU A 85 -5.89 -16.31 6.14
N ILE A 86 -5.57 -15.03 5.89
CA ILE A 86 -4.17 -14.58 5.73
C ILE A 86 -3.36 -14.91 6.99
N LEU A 87 -3.90 -14.57 8.18
CA LEU A 87 -3.25 -14.85 9.46
C LEU A 87 -3.07 -16.36 9.67
N TYR A 88 -4.09 -17.16 9.39
CA TYR A 88 -4.01 -18.62 9.49
C TYR A 88 -2.88 -19.19 8.62
N TYR A 89 -2.79 -18.76 7.36
CA TYR A 89 -1.73 -19.25 6.46
C TYR A 89 -0.33 -18.74 6.86
N LEU A 90 -0.21 -17.53 7.39
CA LEU A 90 1.05 -17.05 7.96
C LEU A 90 1.45 -17.86 9.19
N GLU A 91 0.50 -18.23 10.06
CA GLU A 91 0.77 -19.07 11.23
C GLU A 91 1.26 -20.46 10.80
N MET A 92 0.66 -21.04 9.77
CA MET A 92 1.14 -22.28 9.16
C MET A 92 2.53 -22.14 8.55
N GLU A 93 2.82 -21.03 7.87
CA GLU A 93 4.14 -20.78 7.29
C GLU A 93 5.22 -20.65 8.37
N ALA A 94 4.92 -19.93 9.46
CA ALA A 94 5.81 -19.80 10.61
C ALA A 94 6.11 -21.16 11.29
N MET A 95 5.16 -22.10 11.26
CA MET A 95 5.37 -23.46 11.78
C MET A 95 6.23 -24.31 10.86
N ASN A 96 6.07 -24.17 9.54
CA ASN A 96 6.77 -24.96 8.53
C ASN A 96 8.22 -24.52 8.31
N ASN A 97 8.51 -23.22 8.42
CA ASN A 97 9.85 -22.67 8.21
C ASN A 97 10.34 -21.89 9.44
N LYS A 98 10.66 -22.62 10.52
CA LYS A 98 11.08 -22.02 11.80
C LYS A 98 12.40 -21.24 11.75
N ALA A 99 13.23 -21.49 10.74
CA ALA A 99 14.48 -20.76 10.57
C ALA A 99 14.24 -19.33 10.06
N ASP A 100 13.14 -19.10 9.33
CA ASP A 100 12.77 -17.79 8.82
C ASP A 100 11.73 -17.11 9.73
N ASN A 101 12.09 -15.98 10.32
CA ASN A 101 11.22 -15.25 11.24
C ASN A 101 10.19 -14.35 10.54
N TRP A 102 10.24 -14.24 9.20
CA TRP A 102 9.40 -13.32 8.42
C TRP A 102 7.91 -13.49 8.71
N ALA A 103 7.39 -14.72 8.68
CA ALA A 103 5.97 -14.98 8.89
C ALA A 103 5.54 -14.60 10.32
N SER A 104 6.34 -14.97 11.32
CA SER A 104 6.10 -14.60 12.73
C SER A 104 6.12 -13.09 12.94
N ALA A 105 7.11 -12.39 12.38
CA ALA A 105 7.21 -10.93 12.46
C ALA A 105 6.03 -10.22 11.76
N THR A 106 5.58 -10.77 10.63
CA THR A 106 4.42 -10.27 9.88
C THR A 106 3.14 -10.42 10.69
N ILE A 107 2.91 -11.58 11.31
CA ILE A 107 1.76 -11.80 12.22
C ILE A 107 1.76 -10.78 13.35
N GLN A 108 2.91 -10.54 13.99
CA GLN A 108 3.01 -9.57 15.08
C GLN A 108 2.71 -8.15 14.64
N THR A 109 3.08 -7.78 13.41
CA THR A 109 2.74 -6.47 12.86
C THR A 109 1.24 -6.37 12.57
N LEU A 110 0.64 -7.38 11.92
CA LEU A 110 -0.80 -7.40 11.64
C LEU A 110 -1.63 -7.36 12.94
N LYS A 111 -1.23 -8.10 13.98
CA LYS A 111 -1.92 -8.11 15.29
C LYS A 111 -1.85 -6.78 16.05
N LYS A 112 -0.95 -5.87 15.66
CA LYS A 112 -0.87 -4.51 16.23
C LYS A 112 -1.69 -3.48 15.46
N ALA A 113 -2.13 -3.79 14.24
CA ALA A 113 -2.91 -2.88 13.42
C ALA A 113 -4.40 -2.90 13.83
N SER A 114 -5.14 -1.86 13.41
CA SER A 114 -6.60 -1.82 13.56
C SER A 114 -7.24 -2.97 12.78
N PRO A 115 -8.09 -3.82 13.40
CA PRO A 115 -8.84 -4.86 12.71
C PRO A 115 -9.71 -4.31 11.59
N THR A 116 -10.37 -3.18 11.82
CA THR A 116 -11.21 -2.48 10.84
C THR A 116 -10.39 -2.06 9.63
N SER A 117 -9.26 -1.37 9.87
CA SER A 117 -8.38 -0.91 8.79
C SER A 117 -7.83 -2.06 7.95
N LEU A 118 -7.47 -3.20 8.58
CA LEU A 118 -6.99 -4.37 7.84
C LEU A 118 -8.04 -4.91 6.86
N LYS A 119 -9.30 -5.05 7.31
CA LYS A 119 -10.38 -5.57 6.46
C LYS A 119 -10.76 -4.58 5.35
N VAL A 120 -10.89 -3.29 5.69
CA VAL A 120 -11.16 -2.23 4.71
C VAL A 120 -10.06 -2.19 3.64
N PHE A 121 -8.80 -2.23 4.05
CA PHE A 121 -7.66 -2.19 3.12
C PHE A 121 -7.59 -3.43 2.21
N LEU A 122 -7.81 -4.62 2.77
CA LEU A 122 -7.86 -5.84 1.97
C LEU A 122 -8.94 -5.72 0.89
N LYS A 123 -10.15 -5.29 1.25
CA LYS A 123 -11.23 -5.09 0.30
C LYS A 123 -10.90 -4.04 -0.77
N LEU A 124 -10.26 -2.94 -0.37
CA LEU A 124 -9.82 -1.87 -1.28
C LEU A 124 -8.85 -2.41 -2.34
N ILE A 125 -7.80 -3.13 -1.94
CA ILE A 125 -6.85 -3.76 -2.89
C ILE A 125 -7.56 -4.75 -3.82
N ARG A 126 -8.45 -5.59 -3.29
CA ARG A 126 -9.15 -6.60 -4.12
C ARG A 126 -10.06 -5.94 -5.15
N LYS A 127 -10.73 -4.85 -4.78
CA LYS A 127 -11.60 -4.08 -5.67
C LYS A 127 -10.77 -3.33 -6.73
N ALA A 128 -9.66 -2.72 -6.33
CA ALA A 128 -8.77 -1.97 -7.22
C ALA A 128 -8.20 -2.82 -8.36
N ARG A 129 -7.96 -4.13 -8.13
CA ARG A 129 -7.47 -5.06 -9.18
C ARG A 129 -8.38 -5.17 -10.41
N LEU A 130 -9.66 -4.83 -10.26
CA LEU A 130 -10.68 -4.91 -11.32
C LEU A 130 -11.10 -3.53 -11.82
N GLN A 131 -10.43 -2.47 -11.36
CA GLN A 131 -10.81 -1.09 -11.62
C GLN A 131 -9.67 -0.33 -12.31
N GLY A 132 -10.07 0.65 -13.10
CA GLY A 132 -9.17 1.68 -13.57
C GLY A 132 -8.76 2.65 -12.45
N VAL A 133 -7.63 3.34 -12.59
CA VAL A 133 -7.10 4.28 -11.60
C VAL A 133 -8.10 5.38 -11.27
N GLY A 134 -8.86 5.88 -12.24
CA GLY A 134 -9.91 6.87 -11.97
C GLY A 134 -10.98 6.33 -11.00
N GLN A 135 -11.40 5.07 -11.19
CA GLN A 135 -12.36 4.41 -10.32
C GLN A 135 -11.77 4.06 -8.95
N CYS A 136 -10.47 3.72 -8.90
CA CYS A 136 -9.73 3.54 -7.64
C CYS A 136 -9.72 4.85 -6.85
N LEU A 137 -9.36 5.98 -7.45
CA LEU A 137 -9.33 7.28 -6.78
C LEU A 137 -10.69 7.67 -6.19
N VAL A 138 -11.78 7.46 -6.94
CA VAL A 138 -13.14 7.71 -6.43
C VAL A 138 -13.47 6.80 -5.24
N THR A 139 -13.09 5.52 -5.31
CA THR A 139 -13.33 4.54 -4.24
C THR A 139 -12.50 4.88 -3.00
N ASP A 140 -11.22 5.15 -3.15
CA ASP A 140 -10.28 5.47 -2.08
C ASP A 140 -10.69 6.77 -1.38
N TYR A 141 -11.06 7.80 -2.15
CA TYR A 141 -11.58 9.04 -1.62
C TYR A 141 -12.80 8.81 -0.72
N ARG A 142 -13.77 8.05 -1.21
CA ARG A 142 -14.98 7.71 -0.43
C ARG A 142 -14.65 7.00 0.87
N VAL A 143 -13.78 5.99 0.82
CA VAL A 143 -13.33 5.27 2.02
C VAL A 143 -12.67 6.21 3.01
N VAL A 144 -11.77 7.08 2.54
CA VAL A 144 -11.09 8.08 3.38
C VAL A 144 -12.09 9.06 4.00
N CYS A 145 -13.11 9.53 3.27
CA CYS A 145 -14.17 10.37 3.82
C CYS A 145 -14.88 9.68 4.99
N HIS A 146 -15.32 8.43 4.82
CA HIS A 146 -15.95 7.67 5.91
C HIS A 146 -15.02 7.46 7.11
N VAL A 147 -13.73 7.21 6.87
CA VAL A 147 -12.70 7.12 7.92
C VAL A 147 -12.59 8.45 8.70
N LEU A 148 -12.54 9.59 7.99
CA LEU A 148 -12.41 10.92 8.60
C LEU A 148 -13.68 11.38 9.31
N GLN A 149 -14.86 11.01 8.82
CA GLN A 149 -16.11 11.22 9.55
C GLN A 149 -16.12 10.43 10.87
N GLY A 150 -15.44 9.29 10.90
CA GLY A 150 -15.28 8.46 12.09
C GLY A 150 -16.61 7.95 12.64
N ARG A 151 -17.61 7.71 11.78
CA ARG A 151 -18.95 7.23 12.18
C ARG A 151 -18.93 5.77 12.62
N TYR A 152 -18.15 4.95 11.91
CA TYR A 152 -18.10 3.51 12.12
C TYR A 152 -16.96 3.08 13.06
N SER A 153 -15.85 3.81 13.06
CA SER A 153 -14.73 3.60 13.98
C SER A 153 -13.96 4.89 14.22
N LYS A 154 -13.35 5.01 15.41
CA LYS A 154 -12.45 6.11 15.78
C LYS A 154 -10.97 5.72 15.63
N ASP A 155 -10.68 4.55 15.05
CA ASP A 155 -9.32 4.00 14.93
C ASP A 155 -8.34 4.92 14.21
N PHE A 156 -8.79 5.72 13.22
CA PHE A 156 -7.90 6.70 12.59
C PHE A 156 -7.37 7.72 13.61
N PHE A 157 -8.27 8.33 14.38
CA PHE A 157 -7.91 9.32 15.39
C PHE A 157 -7.10 8.70 16.53
N GLU A 158 -7.46 7.49 16.96
CA GLU A 158 -6.71 6.76 17.99
C GLU A 158 -5.30 6.39 17.51
N GLY A 159 -5.15 5.99 16.25
CA GLY A 159 -3.86 5.73 15.64
C GLY A 159 -3.00 7.00 15.60
N CYS A 160 -3.57 8.11 15.13
CA CYS A 160 -2.91 9.41 15.16
C CYS A 160 -2.49 9.81 16.58
N ARG A 161 -3.37 9.64 17.57
CA ARG A 161 -3.07 9.93 18.98
C ARG A 161 -1.89 9.08 19.45
N ALA A 162 -1.98 7.76 19.34
CA ALA A 162 -0.99 6.82 19.87
C ALA A 162 0.39 7.01 19.25
N ILE A 163 0.46 7.45 18.01
CA ILE A 163 1.72 7.55 17.28
C ILE A 163 2.25 8.97 17.25
N LEU A 164 1.44 9.95 16.86
CA LEU A 164 1.92 11.29 16.54
C LEU A 164 1.80 12.25 17.73
N ILE A 165 0.74 12.10 18.53
CA ILE A 165 0.43 13.02 19.64
C ILE A 165 1.10 12.53 20.92
N ASP A 166 0.61 11.43 21.48
CA ASP A 166 1.06 10.89 22.76
C ASP A 166 2.32 10.04 22.60
N LYS A 167 2.55 9.51 21.40
CA LYS A 167 3.73 8.68 21.04
C LYS A 167 3.90 7.45 21.94
N ASP A 168 2.81 6.96 22.54
CA ASP A 168 2.80 5.79 23.41
C ASP A 168 2.94 4.47 22.63
N ARG A 169 2.64 4.48 21.33
CA ARG A 169 2.59 3.30 20.44
C ARG A 169 1.69 2.19 20.97
N LYS A 170 0.65 2.55 21.72
CA LYS A 170 -0.33 1.65 22.34
C LYS A 170 -1.75 2.08 21.96
N PRO A 171 -2.09 2.00 20.66
CA PRO A 171 -3.43 2.31 20.22
C PRO A 171 -4.44 1.33 20.82
N LYS A 172 -5.60 1.86 21.20
CA LYS A 172 -6.74 1.12 21.75
C LYS A 172 -7.81 1.00 20.67
N TRP A 173 -7.65 0.02 19.80
CA TRP A 173 -8.55 -0.20 18.68
C TRP A 173 -9.96 -0.59 19.12
N GLU A 174 -10.96 -0.04 18.43
CA GLU A 174 -12.36 -0.36 18.63
C GLU A 174 -13.04 -0.58 17.27
N PRO A 175 -13.47 -1.84 16.97
CA PRO A 175 -13.32 -3.05 17.78
C PRO A 175 -11.86 -3.58 17.84
N SER A 176 -11.53 -4.29 18.92
CA SER A 176 -10.16 -4.76 19.20
C SER A 176 -9.80 -6.12 18.57
N ARG A 177 -10.75 -6.79 17.91
CA ARG A 177 -10.59 -8.12 17.33
C ARG A 177 -11.20 -8.21 15.93
N LEU A 178 -10.61 -9.04 15.07
CA LEU A 178 -11.06 -9.20 13.67
C LEU A 178 -12.46 -9.79 13.58
N GLU A 179 -12.80 -10.73 14.46
CA GLU A 179 -14.10 -11.43 14.46
C GLU A 179 -15.26 -10.50 14.83
N LEU A 180 -14.97 -9.33 15.41
CA LEU A 180 -15.95 -8.32 15.78
C LEU A 180 -16.23 -7.32 14.65
N VAL A 181 -15.46 -7.35 13.56
CA VAL A 181 -15.69 -6.52 12.37
C VAL A 181 -16.43 -7.37 11.36
N SER A 182 -17.71 -7.10 11.13
CA SER A 182 -18.50 -7.81 10.12
C SER A 182 -18.23 -7.29 8.71
N ASP A 183 -18.56 -8.08 7.69
CA ASP A 183 -18.49 -7.62 6.30
C ASP A 183 -19.42 -6.42 6.05
N SER A 184 -20.58 -6.38 6.72
CA SER A 184 -21.49 -5.22 6.66
C SER A 184 -20.87 -3.95 7.25
N ASP A 185 -20.10 -4.05 8.33
CA ASP A 185 -19.39 -2.89 8.90
C ASP A 185 -18.34 -2.36 7.90
N VAL A 186 -17.66 -3.27 7.21
CA VAL A 186 -16.69 -2.92 6.16
C VAL A 186 -17.41 -2.30 4.96
N ASP A 187 -18.56 -2.83 4.55
CA ASP A 187 -19.35 -2.34 3.42
C ASP A 187 -19.79 -0.88 3.60
N CYS A 188 -20.06 -0.45 4.83
CA CYS A 188 -20.38 0.93 5.18
C CYS A 188 -19.34 1.94 4.67
N TYR A 189 -18.04 1.62 4.72
CA TYR A 189 -16.97 2.49 4.21
C TYR A 189 -16.98 2.68 2.69
N PHE A 190 -17.71 1.84 1.95
CA PHE A 190 -17.81 1.91 0.49
C PHE A 190 -19.15 2.47 0.01
N SER A 191 -20.06 2.78 0.96
CA SER A 191 -21.36 3.38 0.68
C SER A 191 -21.21 4.82 0.18
N LYS A 192 -22.12 5.25 -0.71
CA LYS A 192 -22.09 6.61 -1.26
C LYS A 192 -22.10 7.64 -0.13
N LEU A 193 -21.38 8.74 -0.33
CA LEU A 193 -21.45 9.89 0.57
C LEU A 193 -22.80 10.60 0.32
N ASP A 194 -23.67 10.61 1.31
CA ASP A 194 -25.03 11.19 1.25
C ASP A 194 -25.26 12.31 2.28
N ASP A 195 -24.18 12.83 2.87
CA ASP A 195 -24.23 13.89 3.88
C ASP A 195 -24.02 15.29 3.33
N GLU A 196 -24.57 16.28 4.05
CA GLU A 196 -24.26 17.68 3.79
C GLU A 196 -22.76 17.94 3.96
N GLY A 197 -22.10 18.36 2.88
CA GLY A 197 -20.67 18.70 2.85
C GLY A 197 -19.74 17.56 2.46
N TRP A 198 -20.22 16.32 2.33
CA TRP A 198 -19.43 15.18 1.86
C TRP A 198 -20.03 14.64 0.57
N LYS A 199 -19.30 14.78 -0.54
CA LYS A 199 -19.72 14.31 -1.86
C LYS A 199 -18.65 13.40 -2.43
N ASP A 200 -19.06 12.40 -3.21
CA ASP A 200 -18.11 11.58 -3.94
C ASP A 200 -17.20 12.44 -4.83
N LEU A 201 -15.95 11.98 -5.01
CA LEU A 201 -14.99 12.64 -5.88
C LEU A 201 -15.50 12.64 -7.32
N GLU A 202 -15.65 13.84 -7.88
CA GLU A 202 -15.93 14.05 -9.29
C GLU A 202 -14.60 14.34 -9.99
N LEU A 203 -14.12 13.37 -10.78
CA LEU A 203 -12.95 13.57 -11.61
C LEU A 203 -13.32 14.42 -12.82
N PRO A 204 -12.48 15.41 -13.21
CA PRO A 204 -12.74 16.19 -14.41
C PRO A 204 -12.77 15.27 -15.63
N GLU A 205 -13.68 15.58 -16.57
CA GLU A 205 -13.67 14.93 -17.88
C GLU A 205 -12.31 15.16 -18.53
N ARG A 206 -11.56 14.08 -18.76
CA ARG A 206 -10.29 14.20 -19.49
C ARG A 206 -10.62 14.63 -20.92
N LEU A 207 -10.02 15.73 -21.37
CA LEU A 207 -10.03 16.12 -22.78
C LEU A 207 -9.65 14.90 -23.62
N ASN A 208 -10.55 14.47 -24.51
CA ASN A 208 -10.40 13.32 -25.42
C ASN A 208 -9.21 13.42 -26.41
N ASN A 209 -8.32 14.41 -26.24
CA ASN A 209 -7.20 14.73 -27.13
C ASN A 209 -5.83 14.47 -26.49
N LEU A 210 -5.74 13.65 -25.44
CA LEU A 210 -4.44 13.23 -24.92
C LEU A 210 -3.78 12.21 -25.87
N PRO A 211 -2.48 12.37 -26.19
CA PRO A 211 -1.77 11.44 -27.04
C PRO A 211 -1.83 9.99 -26.51
N PRO A 212 -1.83 8.98 -27.39
CA PRO A 212 -1.99 7.57 -27.02
C PRO A 212 -1.02 7.06 -25.93
N TYR A 213 0.17 7.65 -25.82
CA TYR A 213 1.18 7.26 -24.82
C TYR A 213 0.83 7.72 -23.38
N VAL A 214 -0.05 8.71 -23.22
CA VAL A 214 -0.57 9.13 -21.90
C VAL A 214 -1.71 8.21 -21.43
N ILE A 215 -2.28 7.46 -22.38
CA ILE A 215 -3.25 6.40 -22.11
C ILE A 215 -2.48 5.12 -21.76
N SER A 216 -1.68 5.16 -20.70
CA SER A 216 -1.44 3.92 -19.97
C SER A 216 -2.81 3.43 -19.52
N LYS A 217 -3.05 2.10 -19.57
CA LYS A 217 -4.33 1.50 -19.19
C LYS A 217 -4.67 1.92 -17.75
N LEU A 218 -5.46 2.97 -17.64
CA LEU A 218 -6.03 3.56 -16.44
C LEU A 218 -7.50 3.22 -16.36
#